data_AF-A0A5M3WU88-F1
#
_entry.id   AF-A0A5M3WU88-F1
#
_cell.length_a   1.000
_cell.length_b   1.000
_cell.length_c   1.000
_cell.angle_alpha   90.00
_cell.angle_beta   90.00
_cell.angle_gamma   90.00
#
_symmetry.space_group_name_H-M   'P 1'
#
loop_
_entity.id
_entity.type
_entity.pdbx_description
1 polymer ?
#
loop_
_entity_poly.entity_id
_entity_poly.type
_entity_poly.pdbx_seq_one_letter_code
_entity_poly.pdbx_strand_id
1 'polypeptide(L)'
;MVFAVLAMVAALVVGGLASGAVRRLRRWLYITAALVAARLLVACLILTGGMALADSRLIVQVPLTVLPVAWAVWKPGRTAAHVSAAGVLLSVLWLLLPFGPQDAVFVLAGSVAALAVIAGLSTALGRWRRSGSRVARMPWLAAAFLLVPAVVLVLGSQANATSDGHHHSAAGDISVDQLTGPRDRAPDVRLTLTAARGAVRLASGHSVDALTFNGISPGPEIRAKQGQLVEVTLVNTDVEEGVTIHWHGVDVPNAEDGVPGVTQNAVRPGERHVYRFVPNRPGTFWYHTHRDASRTVQRGLFGALVIEDTDAFDGVERTFFAHRWPGADGPIAAFDRGDQPVRHAVSAGRKVLLRLINSSGEPYRIHVGGTRFTVAAIDGNPIQGATPVSPGTDLLLAAGGRYDITFTMPDGPVTLAVDSAALAFSPSGAADPAGLTSGPLFDPLTYGSGAAPAPDGYDRTFDLRLDDGLGFSQGRFSYVSSLINGRLYPAVPTLVVGQGDRVKVRIANRSLIDHPMHLHGHRVRVLSRNGVPATGGTWWTDTLNVAPGEVFEIAFTADNPGIWMDHCHNFKHAADGMIMHLAYVGVGTPYSAVDMPE
;
A
#
# COMPACT_ATOMS: atom_id res chain seq x y z
N MET A 1 -13.62 -15.22 -7.86
CA MET A 1 -13.79 -16.69 -7.68
C MET A 1 -15.19 -17.19 -8.10
N VAL A 2 -16.29 -16.62 -7.59
CA VAL A 2 -17.68 -17.05 -7.89
C VAL A 2 -18.02 -17.04 -9.39
N PHE A 3 -17.57 -16.03 -10.14
CA PHE A 3 -17.82 -15.95 -11.58
C PHE A 3 -17.01 -16.93 -12.44
N ALA A 4 -15.81 -17.32 -11.99
CA ALA A 4 -15.02 -18.37 -12.65
C ALA A 4 -15.68 -19.75 -12.46
N VAL A 5 -16.27 -19.98 -11.28
CA VAL A 5 -17.08 -21.17 -10.99
C VAL A 5 -18.35 -21.17 -11.83
N LEU A 6 -19.05 -20.03 -11.95
CA LEU A 6 -20.24 -19.91 -12.81
C LEU A 6 -19.94 -20.10 -14.30
N ALA A 7 -18.82 -19.60 -14.81
CA ALA A 7 -18.38 -19.82 -16.18
C ALA A 7 -18.01 -21.30 -16.44
N MET A 8 -17.38 -21.95 -15.46
CA MET A 8 -17.07 -23.38 -15.49
C MET A 8 -18.36 -24.24 -15.48
N VAL A 9 -19.34 -23.87 -14.65
CA VAL A 9 -20.66 -24.51 -14.60
C VAL A 9 -21.44 -24.29 -15.89
N ALA A 10 -21.43 -23.09 -16.46
CA ALA A 10 -22.05 -22.81 -17.76
C ALA A 10 -21.40 -23.62 -18.89
N ALA A 11 -20.07 -23.78 -18.88
CA ALA A 11 -19.35 -24.63 -19.83
C ALA A 11 -19.71 -26.12 -19.68
N LEU A 12 -19.95 -26.59 -18.46
CA LEU A 12 -20.40 -27.96 -18.16
C LEU A 12 -21.85 -28.20 -18.64
N VAL A 13 -22.76 -27.24 -18.39
CA VAL A 13 -24.18 -27.31 -18.76
C VAL A 13 -24.36 -27.26 -20.29
N VAL A 14 -23.67 -26.35 -20.97
CA VAL A 14 -23.69 -26.25 -22.44
C VAL A 14 -23.01 -27.47 -23.08
N GLY A 15 -22.03 -28.07 -22.41
CA GLY A 15 -21.45 -29.35 -22.79
C GLY A 15 -22.44 -30.53 -22.74
N GLY A 16 -23.43 -30.49 -21.85
CA GLY A 16 -24.40 -31.56 -21.62
C GLY A 16 -25.44 -31.77 -22.74
N LEU A 17 -25.83 -30.72 -23.46
CA LEU A 17 -27.07 -30.69 -24.26
C LEU A 17 -26.95 -31.06 -25.77
N ALA A 18 -26.08 -32.00 -26.18
CA ALA A 18 -26.02 -32.39 -27.60
C ALA A 18 -25.87 -33.92 -27.82
N SER A 19 -26.48 -34.50 -28.89
CA SER A 19 -26.60 -35.96 -29.33
C SER A 19 -26.05 -36.36 -30.77
N GLY A 20 -25.13 -37.35 -30.95
CA GLY A 20 -24.24 -37.59 -32.17
C GLY A 20 -22.67 -37.43 -32.14
N ALA A 21 -21.94 -38.00 -33.13
CA ALA A 21 -20.47 -38.21 -33.17
C ALA A 21 -19.59 -37.08 -33.77
N VAL A 22 -20.17 -36.05 -34.41
CA VAL A 22 -19.49 -34.79 -34.83
C VAL A 22 -19.13 -33.90 -33.60
N ARG A 23 -19.42 -34.39 -32.39
CA ARG A 23 -19.54 -33.62 -31.16
C ARG A 23 -18.26 -33.32 -30.41
N ARG A 24 -17.22 -34.14 -30.48
CA ARG A 24 -16.04 -33.92 -29.64
C ARG A 24 -15.27 -32.67 -30.02
N LEU A 25 -15.13 -32.38 -31.31
CA LEU A 25 -14.39 -31.20 -31.79
C LEU A 25 -15.15 -29.89 -31.50
N ARG A 26 -16.48 -29.89 -31.66
CA ARG A 26 -17.33 -28.72 -31.35
C ARG A 26 -17.45 -28.42 -29.85
N ARG A 27 -17.53 -29.43 -28.97
CA ARG A 27 -17.49 -29.21 -27.51
C ARG A 27 -16.24 -28.46 -27.05
N TRP A 28 -15.07 -28.79 -27.61
CA TRP A 28 -13.82 -28.09 -27.32
C TRP A 28 -13.82 -26.65 -27.82
N LEU A 29 -14.39 -26.37 -28.99
CA LEU A 29 -14.55 -25.01 -29.49
C LEU A 29 -15.46 -24.17 -28.58
N TYR A 30 -16.54 -24.73 -28.05
CA TYR A 30 -17.41 -24.02 -27.10
C TYR A 30 -16.74 -23.77 -25.74
N ILE A 31 -15.98 -24.74 -25.20
CA ILE A 31 -15.18 -24.55 -23.98
C ILE A 31 -14.11 -23.47 -24.21
N THR A 32 -13.44 -23.50 -25.37
CA THR A 32 -12.44 -22.50 -25.75
C THR A 32 -13.07 -21.11 -25.89
N ALA A 33 -14.25 -21.02 -26.52
CA ALA A 33 -15.00 -19.78 -26.62
C ALA A 33 -15.48 -19.25 -25.26
N ALA A 34 -15.92 -20.12 -24.34
CA ALA A 34 -16.32 -19.75 -22.99
C ALA A 34 -15.12 -19.24 -22.15
N LEU A 35 -13.94 -19.86 -22.30
CA LEU A 35 -12.71 -19.40 -21.66
C LEU A 35 -12.21 -18.08 -22.25
N VAL A 36 -12.33 -17.89 -23.57
CA VAL A 36 -12.06 -16.60 -24.23
C VAL A 36 -13.04 -15.52 -23.76
N ALA A 37 -14.33 -15.84 -23.60
CA ALA A 37 -15.34 -14.91 -23.09
C ALA A 37 -15.10 -14.53 -21.61
N ALA A 38 -14.83 -15.52 -20.75
CA ALA A 38 -14.45 -15.27 -19.35
C ALA A 38 -13.20 -14.38 -19.25
N ARG A 39 -12.24 -14.59 -20.16
CA ARG A 39 -11.04 -13.75 -20.26
C ARG A 39 -11.32 -12.35 -20.76
N LEU A 40 -12.15 -12.17 -21.79
CA LEU A 40 -12.56 -10.84 -22.24
C LEU A 40 -13.28 -10.07 -21.13
N LEU A 41 -14.00 -10.77 -20.26
CA LEU A 41 -14.66 -10.17 -19.09
C LEU A 41 -13.66 -9.73 -18.01
N VAL A 42 -12.62 -10.53 -17.73
CA VAL A 42 -11.49 -10.15 -16.85
C VAL A 42 -10.69 -9.00 -17.45
N ALA A 43 -10.42 -9.04 -18.76
CA ALA A 43 -9.77 -7.94 -19.46
C ALA A 43 -10.62 -6.66 -19.45
N CYS A 44 -11.94 -6.76 -19.60
CA CYS A 44 -12.85 -5.62 -19.45
C CYS A 44 -12.85 -5.04 -18.03
N LEU A 45 -12.73 -5.86 -16.99
CA LEU A 45 -12.56 -5.40 -15.60
C LEU A 45 -11.19 -4.74 -15.35
N ILE A 46 -10.14 -5.14 -16.09
CA ILE A 46 -8.84 -4.45 -16.07
C ILE A 46 -8.95 -3.12 -16.85
N LEU A 47 -9.73 -3.10 -17.94
CA LEU A 47 -9.96 -1.93 -18.78
C LEU A 47 -10.88 -0.87 -18.15
N THR A 48 -11.60 -1.15 -17.05
CA THR A 48 -12.40 -0.13 -16.36
C THR A 48 -11.55 1.00 -15.74
N GLY A 49 -10.25 0.77 -15.48
CA GLY A 49 -9.31 1.85 -15.14
C GLY A 49 -8.45 2.35 -16.31
N GLY A 50 -8.89 2.09 -17.55
CA GLY A 50 -8.31 2.65 -18.78
C GLY A 50 -7.15 1.87 -19.39
N MET A 51 -6.70 2.28 -20.58
CA MET A 51 -5.55 1.64 -21.28
C MET A 51 -4.25 1.69 -20.47
N ALA A 52 -4.13 2.61 -19.51
CA ALA A 52 -2.99 2.75 -18.61
C ALA A 52 -2.81 1.54 -17.68
N LEU A 53 -3.87 0.83 -17.31
CA LEU A 53 -3.81 -0.39 -16.49
C LEU A 53 -3.67 -1.68 -17.33
N ALA A 54 -3.95 -1.60 -18.63
CA ALA A 54 -4.07 -2.75 -19.53
C ALA A 54 -2.71 -3.26 -20.10
N ASP A 55 -1.60 -2.63 -19.73
CA ASP A 55 -0.22 -2.89 -20.19
C ASP A 55 0.26 -4.35 -19.93
N SER A 56 1.42 -4.74 -20.52
CA SER A 56 2.24 -5.99 -20.46
C SER A 56 1.51 -7.34 -20.46
N ARG A 57 0.55 -7.52 -19.56
CA ARG A 57 -0.41 -8.61 -19.50
C ARG A 57 -1.13 -8.80 -20.84
N LEU A 58 -1.62 -7.74 -21.50
CA LEU A 58 -2.22 -7.89 -22.84
C LEU A 58 -1.22 -8.31 -23.93
N ILE A 59 0.02 -7.82 -23.88
CA ILE A 59 1.08 -8.14 -24.85
C ILE A 59 1.39 -9.63 -24.84
N VAL A 60 1.36 -10.27 -23.67
CA VAL A 60 1.55 -11.72 -23.54
C VAL A 60 0.26 -12.48 -23.88
N GLN A 61 -0.88 -12.04 -23.34
CA GLN A 61 -2.08 -12.86 -23.41
C GLN A 61 -2.75 -12.85 -24.78
N VAL A 62 -2.69 -11.73 -25.53
CA VAL A 62 -3.30 -11.65 -26.87
C VAL A 62 -2.65 -12.65 -27.82
N PRO A 63 -1.32 -12.71 -27.99
CA PRO A 63 -0.67 -13.73 -28.83
C PRO A 63 -0.94 -15.16 -28.37
N LEU A 64 -0.90 -15.44 -27.06
CA LEU A 64 -1.07 -16.79 -26.51
C LEU A 64 -2.48 -17.36 -26.70
N THR A 65 -3.47 -16.50 -26.96
CA THR A 65 -4.84 -16.92 -27.18
C THR A 65 -5.23 -16.82 -28.64
N VAL A 66 -5.01 -15.66 -29.27
CA VAL A 66 -5.49 -15.35 -30.60
C VAL A 66 -4.79 -16.20 -31.64
N LEU A 67 -3.46 -16.35 -31.57
CA LEU A 67 -2.71 -17.11 -32.58
C LEU A 67 -3.05 -18.61 -32.54
N PRO A 68 -3.08 -19.28 -31.37
CA PRO A 68 -3.48 -20.68 -31.30
C PRO A 68 -4.93 -20.92 -31.70
N VAL A 69 -5.85 -20.02 -31.35
CA VAL A 69 -7.27 -20.16 -31.72
C VAL A 69 -7.46 -19.92 -33.22
N ALA A 70 -6.84 -18.88 -33.80
CA ALA A 70 -6.88 -18.62 -35.23
C ALA A 70 -6.31 -19.80 -36.04
N TRP A 71 -5.22 -20.41 -35.56
CA TRP A 71 -4.66 -21.61 -36.18
C TRP A 71 -5.64 -22.79 -36.17
N ALA A 72 -6.34 -23.03 -35.05
CA ALA A 72 -7.33 -24.10 -34.95
C ALA A 72 -8.59 -23.86 -35.79
N VAL A 73 -8.94 -22.60 -36.04
CA VAL A 73 -10.01 -22.24 -36.98
C VAL A 73 -9.57 -22.50 -38.42
N TRP A 74 -8.36 -22.09 -38.80
CA TRP A 74 -7.84 -22.23 -40.16
C TRP A 74 -7.50 -23.68 -40.53
N LYS A 75 -6.89 -24.44 -39.61
CA LYS A 75 -6.51 -25.85 -39.80
C LYS A 75 -7.01 -26.72 -38.64
N PRO A 76 -8.30 -27.09 -38.64
CA PRO A 76 -8.88 -27.85 -37.53
C PRO A 76 -8.25 -29.24 -37.42
N GLY A 77 -7.81 -29.58 -36.21
CA GLY A 77 -7.19 -30.87 -35.91
C GLY A 77 -6.97 -31.06 -34.42
N ARG A 78 -6.67 -32.30 -33.99
CA ARG A 78 -6.44 -32.61 -32.56
C ARG A 78 -5.28 -31.83 -31.97
N THR A 79 -4.18 -31.69 -32.70
CA THR A 79 -3.02 -30.89 -32.27
C THR A 79 -3.39 -29.41 -32.16
N ALA A 80 -4.15 -28.88 -33.12
CA ALA A 80 -4.62 -27.50 -33.05
C ALA A 80 -5.49 -27.26 -31.83
N ALA A 81 -6.42 -28.16 -31.53
CA ALA A 81 -7.24 -28.07 -30.32
C ALA A 81 -6.41 -28.12 -29.01
N HIS A 82 -5.41 -29.00 -28.91
CA HIS A 82 -4.55 -29.06 -27.73
C HIS A 82 -3.71 -27.78 -27.56
N VAL A 83 -3.16 -27.24 -28.64
CA VAL A 83 -2.37 -26.00 -28.60
C VAL A 83 -3.25 -24.78 -28.28
N SER A 84 -4.49 -24.70 -28.79
CA SER A 84 -5.43 -23.63 -28.41
C SER A 84 -5.82 -23.71 -26.93
N ALA A 85 -6.14 -24.91 -26.43
CA ALA A 85 -6.46 -25.10 -25.02
C ALA A 85 -5.28 -24.75 -24.12
N ALA A 86 -4.06 -25.12 -24.51
CA ALA A 86 -2.84 -24.78 -23.80
C ALA A 86 -2.54 -23.28 -23.82
N GLY A 87 -2.71 -22.62 -24.96
CA GLY A 87 -2.50 -21.18 -25.10
C GLY A 87 -3.44 -20.38 -24.21
N VAL A 88 -4.72 -20.79 -24.16
CA VAL A 88 -5.72 -20.20 -23.26
C VAL A 88 -5.35 -20.44 -21.79
N LEU A 89 -4.98 -21.66 -21.41
CA LEU A 89 -4.58 -21.96 -20.03
C LEU A 89 -3.33 -21.19 -19.61
N LEU A 90 -2.32 -21.12 -20.47
CA LEU A 90 -1.11 -20.32 -20.24
C LEU A 90 -1.46 -18.84 -20.10
N SER A 91 -2.34 -18.31 -20.93
CA SER A 91 -2.78 -16.91 -20.81
C SER A 91 -3.48 -16.63 -19.47
N VAL A 92 -4.24 -17.60 -18.93
CA VAL A 92 -4.86 -17.49 -17.61
C VAL A 92 -3.82 -17.62 -16.50
N LEU A 93 -2.84 -18.51 -16.64
CA LEU A 93 -1.76 -18.63 -15.67
C LEU A 93 -0.94 -17.33 -15.58
N TRP A 94 -0.59 -16.73 -16.71
CA TRP A 94 0.14 -15.46 -16.77
C TRP A 94 -0.69 -14.24 -16.35
N LEU A 95 -2.01 -14.37 -16.20
CA LEU A 95 -2.82 -13.35 -15.50
C LEU A 95 -2.58 -13.40 -14.00
N LEU A 96 -2.32 -14.59 -13.46
CA LEU A 96 -2.16 -14.83 -12.03
C LEU A 96 -0.70 -14.75 -11.58
N LEU A 97 0.26 -14.84 -12.50
CA LEU A 97 1.68 -14.69 -12.19
C LEU A 97 2.13 -13.27 -12.51
N PRO A 98 2.67 -12.54 -11.53
CA PRO A 98 3.14 -11.18 -11.75
C PRO A 98 4.45 -11.19 -12.55
N PHE A 99 4.60 -10.26 -13.49
CA PHE A 99 5.85 -10.01 -14.22
C PHE A 99 5.88 -8.56 -14.73
N GLY A 100 7.08 -7.99 -14.83
CA GLY A 100 7.27 -6.63 -15.34
C GLY A 100 7.25 -6.59 -16.88
N PRO A 101 7.04 -5.41 -17.50
CA PRO A 101 7.12 -5.25 -18.96
C PRO A 101 8.45 -5.76 -19.55
N GLN A 102 9.55 -5.59 -18.83
CA GLN A 102 10.88 -6.08 -19.21
C GLN A 102 10.95 -7.62 -19.35
N ASP A 103 10.09 -8.35 -18.64
CA ASP A 103 10.08 -9.81 -18.62
C ASP A 103 9.14 -10.39 -19.69
N ALA A 104 8.31 -9.55 -20.33
CA ALA A 104 7.26 -9.99 -21.25
C ALA A 104 7.82 -10.84 -22.42
N VAL A 105 8.97 -10.47 -22.97
CA VAL A 105 9.61 -11.21 -24.07
C VAL A 105 10.00 -12.62 -23.64
N PHE A 106 10.59 -12.78 -22.45
CA PHE A 106 10.97 -14.09 -21.91
C PHE A 106 9.74 -14.95 -21.59
N VAL A 107 8.71 -14.33 -21.02
CA VAL A 107 7.41 -14.96 -20.75
C VAL A 107 6.78 -15.49 -22.05
N LEU A 108 6.76 -14.68 -23.11
CA LEU A 108 6.28 -15.07 -24.44
C LEU A 108 7.11 -16.20 -25.04
N ALA A 109 8.44 -16.08 -25.02
CA ALA A 109 9.35 -17.09 -25.57
C ALA A 109 9.19 -18.46 -24.87
N GLY A 110 9.16 -18.47 -23.54
CA GLY A 110 8.93 -19.67 -22.75
C GLY A 110 7.55 -20.29 -23.03
N SER A 111 6.53 -19.46 -23.20
CA SER A 111 5.19 -19.92 -23.57
C SER A 111 5.15 -20.53 -24.98
N VAL A 112 5.82 -19.93 -25.96
CA VAL A 112 5.93 -20.50 -27.31
C VAL A 112 6.65 -21.85 -27.30
N ALA A 113 7.74 -21.97 -26.54
CA ALA A 113 8.44 -23.24 -26.36
C ALA A 113 7.53 -24.31 -25.74
N ALA A 114 6.77 -23.96 -24.70
CA ALA A 114 5.79 -24.85 -24.10
C ALA A 114 4.70 -25.31 -25.07
N LEU A 115 4.15 -24.38 -25.87
CA LEU A 115 3.17 -24.71 -26.91
C LEU A 115 3.77 -25.64 -27.99
N ALA A 116 5.04 -25.45 -28.36
CA ALA A 116 5.75 -26.32 -29.29
C ALA A 116 5.94 -27.74 -28.73
N VAL A 117 6.28 -27.88 -27.44
CA VAL A 117 6.37 -29.18 -26.76
C VAL A 117 5.00 -29.88 -26.76
N ILE A 118 3.92 -29.17 -26.45
CA ILE A 118 2.55 -29.71 -26.48
C ILE A 118 2.17 -30.14 -27.89
N ALA A 119 2.52 -29.36 -28.91
CA ALA A 119 2.30 -29.71 -30.31
C ALA A 119 3.06 -31.01 -30.68
N GLY A 120 4.35 -31.08 -30.33
CA GLY A 120 5.20 -32.26 -30.54
C GLY A 120 4.63 -33.51 -29.88
N LEU A 121 4.33 -33.45 -28.58
CA LEU A 121 3.74 -34.56 -27.82
C LEU A 121 2.39 -34.99 -28.39
N SER A 122 1.52 -34.04 -28.75
CA SER A 122 0.22 -34.34 -29.37
C SER A 122 0.39 -35.11 -30.69
N THR A 123 1.37 -34.73 -31.54
CA THR A 123 1.64 -35.46 -32.78
C THR A 123 2.25 -36.84 -32.56
N ALA A 124 3.15 -36.99 -31.58
CA ALA A 124 3.78 -38.26 -31.24
C ALA A 124 2.78 -39.25 -30.64
N LEU A 125 1.97 -38.81 -29.67
CA LEU A 125 0.87 -39.60 -29.10
C LEU A 125 -0.18 -39.97 -30.16
N GLY A 126 -0.47 -39.06 -31.09
CA GLY A 126 -1.33 -39.34 -32.23
C GLY A 126 -0.78 -40.42 -33.17
N ARG A 127 0.54 -40.53 -33.30
CA ARG A 127 1.20 -41.63 -34.02
C ARG A 127 1.15 -42.93 -33.22
N TRP A 128 1.48 -42.90 -31.93
CA TRP A 128 1.50 -44.10 -31.07
C TRP A 128 0.12 -44.70 -30.78
N ARG A 129 -0.93 -43.87 -30.74
CA ARG A 129 -2.32 -44.38 -30.65
C ARG A 129 -2.71 -45.13 -31.91
N ARG A 130 -2.23 -44.71 -33.07
CA ARG A 130 -2.46 -45.41 -34.34
C ARG A 130 -1.68 -46.74 -34.42
N SER A 131 -0.58 -46.88 -33.69
CA SER A 131 0.20 -48.13 -33.60
C SER A 131 -0.25 -49.09 -32.48
N GLY A 132 -1.35 -48.80 -31.77
CA GLY A 132 -1.91 -49.70 -30.75
C GLY A 132 -1.18 -49.73 -29.39
N SER A 133 -0.22 -48.82 -29.16
CA SER A 133 0.58 -48.79 -27.92
C SER A 133 -0.27 -48.51 -26.66
N ARG A 134 -0.09 -49.31 -25.60
CA ARG A 134 -0.71 -49.07 -24.27
C ARG A 134 -0.21 -47.77 -23.62
N VAL A 135 1.04 -47.40 -23.88
CA VAL A 135 1.65 -46.13 -23.39
C VAL A 135 0.91 -44.91 -23.95
N ALA A 136 0.32 -45.02 -25.13
CA ALA A 136 -0.43 -43.94 -25.77
C ALA A 136 -1.80 -43.65 -25.11
N ARG A 137 -2.25 -44.51 -24.17
CA ARG A 137 -3.47 -44.35 -23.38
C ARG A 137 -3.26 -43.64 -22.03
N MET A 138 -2.01 -43.46 -21.60
CA MET A 138 -1.67 -42.70 -20.39
C MET A 138 -1.99 -41.20 -20.55
N PRO A 139 -2.28 -40.48 -19.45
CA PRO A 139 -2.69 -39.08 -19.46
C PRO A 139 -1.48 -38.11 -19.64
N TRP A 140 -0.57 -38.41 -20.57
CA TRP A 140 0.65 -37.63 -20.82
C TRP A 140 0.40 -36.15 -21.13
N LEU A 141 -0.73 -35.84 -21.75
CA LEU A 141 -1.12 -34.45 -21.96
C LEU A 141 -1.33 -33.75 -20.61
N ALA A 142 -2.01 -34.36 -19.65
CA ALA A 142 -2.19 -33.79 -18.30
C ALA A 142 -0.85 -33.60 -17.57
N ALA A 143 0.09 -34.55 -17.71
CA ALA A 143 1.43 -34.43 -17.13
C ALA A 143 2.27 -33.31 -17.79
N ALA A 144 2.23 -33.19 -19.12
CA ALA A 144 2.86 -32.08 -19.85
C ALA A 144 2.21 -30.73 -19.54
N PHE A 145 0.89 -30.71 -19.33
CA PHE A 145 0.14 -29.54 -18.87
C PHE A 145 0.55 -29.09 -17.46
N LEU A 146 0.96 -30.01 -16.58
CA LEU A 146 1.43 -29.70 -15.22
C LEU A 146 2.93 -29.33 -15.16
N LEU A 147 3.75 -29.87 -16.06
CA LEU A 147 5.19 -29.59 -16.12
C LEU A 147 5.51 -28.17 -16.59
N VAL A 148 4.70 -27.61 -17.48
CA VAL A 148 4.93 -26.25 -18.02
C VAL A 148 4.80 -25.17 -16.93
N PRO A 149 3.73 -25.11 -16.12
CA PRO A 149 3.63 -24.21 -14.98
C PRO A 149 4.76 -24.43 -13.97
N ALA A 150 5.16 -25.68 -13.71
CA ALA A 150 6.23 -25.99 -12.75
C ALA A 150 7.59 -25.44 -13.20
N VAL A 151 7.96 -25.63 -14.47
CA VAL A 151 9.21 -25.09 -15.02
C VAL A 151 9.18 -23.56 -15.10
N VAL A 152 8.03 -22.99 -15.46
CA VAL A 152 7.82 -21.53 -15.47
C VAL A 152 7.90 -20.94 -14.05
N LEU A 153 7.32 -21.60 -13.05
CA LEU A 153 7.41 -21.20 -11.64
C LEU A 153 8.85 -21.26 -11.13
N VAL A 154 9.62 -22.28 -11.53
CA VAL A 154 11.05 -22.41 -11.18
C VAL A 154 11.90 -21.33 -11.86
N LEU A 155 11.60 -20.97 -13.11
CA LEU A 155 12.32 -19.88 -13.79
C LEU A 155 11.92 -18.50 -13.23
N GLY A 156 10.64 -18.30 -12.90
CA GLY A 156 10.15 -17.07 -12.26
C GLY A 156 10.65 -16.91 -10.83
N SER A 157 10.79 -18.00 -10.06
CA SER A 157 11.38 -17.95 -8.72
C SER A 157 12.86 -17.57 -8.76
N GLN A 158 13.61 -18.02 -9.77
CA GLN A 158 15.01 -17.63 -9.97
C GLN A 158 15.15 -16.16 -10.38
N ALA A 159 14.25 -15.62 -11.20
CA ALA A 159 14.25 -14.21 -11.59
C ALA A 159 13.90 -13.24 -10.43
N ASN A 160 13.09 -13.69 -9.46
CA ASN A 160 12.85 -12.96 -8.20
C ASN A 160 13.95 -13.17 -7.15
N ALA A 161 14.81 -14.18 -7.32
CA ALA A 161 15.90 -14.49 -6.38
C ALA A 161 17.20 -13.73 -6.70
N THR A 162 17.36 -13.17 -7.90
CA THR A 162 18.54 -12.34 -8.24
C THR A 162 18.38 -10.95 -7.61
N SER A 163 18.96 -10.78 -6.42
CA SER A 163 18.98 -9.55 -5.61
C SER A 163 19.94 -8.46 -6.11
N ASP A 164 20.49 -8.60 -7.32
CA ASP A 164 21.58 -7.75 -7.82
C ASP A 164 21.23 -6.24 -7.88
N GLY A 165 19.95 -5.86 -7.77
CA GLY A 165 19.47 -4.47 -7.76
C GLY A 165 19.18 -3.85 -6.39
N HIS A 166 19.34 -4.59 -5.29
CA HIS A 166 18.98 -4.17 -3.92
C HIS A 166 20.16 -4.18 -2.96
N HIS A 167 21.27 -3.62 -3.42
CA HIS A 167 22.43 -3.42 -2.57
C HIS A 167 22.71 -1.92 -2.46
N HIS A 168 22.42 -1.37 -1.28
CA HIS A 168 22.99 -0.09 -0.87
C HIS A 168 24.47 -0.35 -0.60
N SER A 169 25.38 0.13 -1.45
CA SER A 169 26.80 -0.12 -1.24
C SER A 169 27.26 0.51 0.07
N ALA A 170 28.00 -0.23 0.90
CA ALA A 170 28.70 0.33 2.05
C ALA A 170 29.80 1.36 1.67
N ALA A 171 30.05 1.54 0.38
CA ALA A 171 31.11 2.36 -0.20
C ALA A 171 30.59 3.63 -0.89
N GLY A 172 29.44 4.16 -0.46
CA GLY A 172 29.05 5.53 -0.84
C GLY A 172 30.03 6.55 -0.26
N ASP A 173 30.24 7.68 -0.93
CA ASP A 173 31.08 8.77 -0.45
C ASP A 173 30.55 9.38 0.87
N ILE A 174 29.23 9.29 1.09
CA ILE A 174 28.55 9.75 2.31
C ILE A 174 27.85 8.56 2.96
N SER A 175 28.11 8.34 4.25
CA SER A 175 27.44 7.30 5.02
C SER A 175 26.18 7.85 5.69
N VAL A 176 25.09 7.07 5.72
CA VAL A 176 23.81 7.49 6.32
C VAL A 176 23.95 7.95 7.77
N ASP A 177 24.81 7.31 8.56
CA ASP A 177 25.05 7.67 9.97
C ASP A 177 25.74 9.04 10.17
N GLN A 178 26.19 9.69 9.10
CA GLN A 178 26.70 11.06 9.11
C GLN A 178 25.60 12.11 8.90
N LEU A 179 24.45 11.71 8.35
CA LEU A 179 23.31 12.58 8.03
C LEU A 179 22.43 12.80 9.26
N THR A 180 23.01 13.43 10.28
CA THR A 180 22.41 13.63 11.61
C THR A 180 21.85 15.04 11.80
N GLY A 181 20.97 15.22 12.78
CA GLY A 181 20.57 16.57 13.21
C GLY A 181 21.61 17.25 14.11
N PRO A 182 21.42 18.55 14.43
CA PRO A 182 22.41 19.35 15.16
C PRO A 182 22.83 18.74 16.50
N ARG A 183 24.14 18.58 16.71
CA ARG A 183 24.76 18.01 17.92
C ARG A 183 25.46 19.04 18.81
N ASP A 184 25.67 20.24 18.30
CA ASP A 184 26.47 21.34 18.88
C ASP A 184 25.67 22.30 19.79
N ARG A 185 24.34 22.25 19.77
CA ARG A 185 23.46 23.08 20.61
C ARG A 185 22.60 22.26 21.57
N ALA A 186 22.15 22.87 22.66
CA ALA A 186 21.19 22.23 23.57
C ALA A 186 19.82 22.09 22.89
N PRO A 187 19.07 20.99 23.15
CA PRO A 187 17.72 20.84 22.63
C PRO A 187 16.75 21.79 23.34
N ASP A 188 15.81 22.33 22.57
CA ASP A 188 14.70 23.15 23.08
C ASP A 188 13.59 22.25 23.66
N VAL A 189 13.38 21.07 23.05
CA VAL A 189 12.44 20.05 23.50
C VAL A 189 13.21 18.76 23.76
N ARG A 190 13.20 18.28 25.00
CA ARG A 190 13.88 17.04 25.42
C ARG A 190 12.92 16.13 26.15
N LEU A 191 12.83 14.87 25.72
CA LEU A 191 12.04 13.85 26.41
C LEU A 191 12.65 12.45 26.29
N THR A 192 12.17 11.54 27.12
CA THR A 192 12.47 10.11 27.05
C THR A 192 11.18 9.35 26.76
N LEU A 193 11.23 8.47 25.77
CA LEU A 193 10.18 7.51 25.45
C LEU A 193 10.66 6.11 25.83
N THR A 194 10.00 5.50 26.79
CA THR A 194 10.30 4.16 27.28
C THR A 194 9.33 3.18 26.64
N ALA A 195 9.82 2.34 25.72
CA ALA A 195 9.06 1.24 25.16
C ALA A 195 9.02 0.08 26.16
N ALA A 196 7.82 -0.40 26.46
CA ALA A 196 7.59 -1.50 27.38
C ALA A 196 6.30 -2.27 27.02
N ARG A 197 6.26 -3.55 27.35
CA ARG A 197 5.00 -4.31 27.43
C ARG A 197 4.10 -3.74 28.51
N GLY A 198 2.80 -3.78 28.26
CA GLY A 198 1.81 -3.24 29.17
C GLY A 198 0.40 -3.71 28.81
N ALA A 199 -0.60 -3.08 29.40
CA ALA A 199 -1.99 -3.34 29.08
C ALA A 199 -2.74 -2.02 28.85
N VAL A 200 -3.61 -2.00 27.85
CA VAL A 200 -4.49 -0.87 27.57
C VAL A 200 -5.92 -1.28 27.90
N ARG A 201 -6.60 -0.47 28.73
CA ARG A 201 -8.03 -0.62 29.01
C ARG A 201 -8.82 0.28 28.07
N LEU A 202 -9.69 -0.32 27.26
CA LEU A 202 -10.64 0.39 26.40
C LEU A 202 -11.85 0.88 27.20
N ALA A 203 -12.59 1.85 26.68
CA ALA A 203 -13.74 2.46 27.34
C ALA A 203 -14.87 1.46 27.64
N SER A 204 -15.06 0.45 26.79
CA SER A 204 -15.97 -0.69 27.03
C SER A 204 -15.59 -1.55 28.25
N GLY A 205 -14.36 -1.42 28.76
CA GLY A 205 -13.79 -2.34 29.72
C GLY A 205 -13.11 -3.55 29.07
N HIS A 206 -12.82 -3.54 27.78
CA HIS A 206 -11.93 -4.55 27.19
C HIS A 206 -10.47 -4.28 27.60
N SER A 207 -9.73 -5.33 27.94
CA SER A 207 -8.29 -5.22 28.22
C SER A 207 -7.51 -5.76 27.03
N VAL A 208 -6.56 -4.97 26.54
CA VAL A 208 -5.69 -5.30 25.41
C VAL A 208 -4.29 -5.52 25.94
N ASP A 209 -3.66 -6.64 25.57
CA ASP A 209 -2.22 -6.84 25.74
C ASP A 209 -1.48 -5.93 24.75
N ALA A 210 -0.77 -4.95 25.30
CA ALA A 210 -0.31 -3.79 24.56
C ALA A 210 1.20 -3.61 24.69
N LEU A 211 1.74 -2.82 23.78
CA LEU A 211 3.04 -2.19 23.93
C LEU A 211 2.79 -0.70 24.13
N THR A 212 3.61 -0.06 24.96
CA THR A 212 3.39 1.32 25.39
C THR A 212 4.64 2.16 25.31
N PHE A 213 4.45 3.45 25.08
CA PHE A 213 5.48 4.45 25.37
C PHE A 213 5.14 5.12 26.70
N ASN A 214 6.08 5.07 27.66
CA ASN A 214 5.91 5.63 29.01
C ASN A 214 4.68 5.07 29.75
N GLY A 215 4.35 3.79 29.54
CA GLY A 215 3.26 3.11 30.23
C GLY A 215 1.86 3.44 29.72
N ILE A 216 1.74 4.24 28.64
CA ILE A 216 0.47 4.58 28.00
C ILE A 216 0.48 4.30 26.50
N SER A 217 -0.70 4.08 25.94
CA SER A 217 -0.94 4.11 24.50
C SER A 217 -2.32 4.72 24.17
N PRO A 218 -2.46 5.59 23.16
CA PRO A 218 -1.39 6.22 22.40
C PRO A 218 -0.32 6.87 23.30
N GLY A 219 0.93 6.85 22.85
CA GLY A 219 2.07 7.42 23.56
C GLY A 219 1.93 8.93 23.80
N PRO A 220 2.78 9.53 24.65
CA PRO A 220 2.72 10.95 24.93
C PRO A 220 2.73 11.81 23.66
N GLU A 221 1.83 12.79 23.57
CA GLU A 221 1.88 13.80 22.51
C GLU A 221 3.12 14.67 22.68
N ILE A 222 3.94 14.76 21.64
CA ILE A 222 5.12 15.62 21.60
C ILE A 222 4.72 16.92 20.91
N ARG A 223 5.01 18.05 21.55
CA ARG A 223 4.83 19.39 20.96
C ARG A 223 6.16 20.10 20.86
N ALA A 224 6.42 20.68 19.70
CA ALA A 224 7.58 21.54 19.44
C ALA A 224 7.18 22.65 18.48
N LYS A 225 7.89 23.77 18.50
CA LYS A 225 7.72 24.83 17.50
C LYS A 225 8.64 24.59 16.31
N GLN A 226 8.24 25.04 15.14
CA GLN A 226 9.09 25.07 13.96
C GLN A 226 10.46 25.71 14.28
N GLY A 227 11.55 25.05 13.90
CA GLY A 227 12.92 25.53 14.12
C GLY A 227 13.54 25.17 15.48
N GLN A 228 12.75 24.67 16.44
CA GLN A 228 13.27 24.16 17.70
C GLN A 228 14.03 22.84 17.51
N LEU A 229 15.10 22.63 18.26
CA LEU A 229 15.78 21.34 18.30
C LEU A 229 15.02 20.38 19.21
N VAL A 230 14.53 19.29 18.64
CA VAL A 230 13.89 18.19 19.36
C VAL A 230 14.93 17.10 19.62
N GLU A 231 15.02 16.64 20.87
CA GLU A 231 15.81 15.47 21.26
C GLU A 231 14.92 14.45 21.98
N VAL A 232 14.88 13.22 21.46
CA VAL A 232 14.13 12.12 22.05
C VAL A 232 15.05 10.95 22.32
N THR A 233 15.13 10.56 23.59
CA THR A 233 15.80 9.32 23.98
C THR A 233 14.79 8.18 24.00
N LEU A 234 14.94 7.22 23.09
CA LEU A 234 14.23 5.94 23.13
C LEU A 234 14.95 4.98 24.06
N VAL A 235 14.22 4.36 24.98
CA VAL A 235 14.70 3.28 25.84
C VAL A 235 13.81 2.07 25.62
N ASN A 236 14.39 0.92 25.27
CA ASN A 236 13.66 -0.34 25.21
C ASN A 236 13.86 -1.10 26.51
N THR A 237 12.80 -1.33 27.28
CA THR A 237 12.91 -2.09 28.53
C THR A 237 12.77 -3.58 28.29
N ASP A 238 11.75 -4.01 27.56
CA ASP A 238 11.40 -5.42 27.46
C ASP A 238 10.68 -5.84 26.16
N VAL A 239 10.74 -5.04 25.09
CA VAL A 239 10.20 -5.42 23.76
C VAL A 239 11.25 -6.23 22.99
N GLU A 240 11.09 -7.56 22.96
CA GLU A 240 12.10 -8.54 22.53
C GLU A 240 12.55 -8.41 21.07
N GLU A 241 11.61 -8.10 20.18
CA GLU A 241 11.83 -7.91 18.75
C GLU A 241 12.71 -6.69 18.42
N GLY A 242 12.93 -5.82 19.41
CA GLY A 242 13.58 -4.51 19.27
C GLY A 242 12.60 -3.43 18.84
N VAL A 243 12.96 -2.17 19.07
CA VAL A 243 12.13 -1.01 18.71
C VAL A 243 12.96 0.08 18.04
N THR A 244 12.30 0.92 17.27
CA THR A 244 12.82 2.21 16.78
C THR A 244 11.75 3.27 16.93
N ILE A 245 12.05 4.51 16.53
CA ILE A 245 11.03 5.53 16.28
C ILE A 245 11.24 6.05 14.87
N HIS A 246 10.24 5.86 14.02
CA HIS A 246 10.07 6.60 12.78
C HIS A 246 9.20 7.84 13.01
N TRP A 247 9.60 8.96 12.43
CA TRP A 247 8.95 10.27 12.56
C TRP A 247 8.07 10.53 11.33
N HIS A 248 6.91 9.87 11.30
CA HIS A 248 6.05 9.81 10.11
C HIS A 248 5.69 11.20 9.58
N GLY A 249 6.13 11.46 8.35
CA GLY A 249 5.88 12.68 7.59
C GLY A 249 6.77 13.87 7.95
N VAL A 250 7.74 13.69 8.87
CA VAL A 250 8.71 14.72 9.23
C VAL A 250 9.95 14.60 8.35
N ASP A 251 10.41 15.73 7.81
CA ASP A 251 11.62 15.81 6.99
C ASP A 251 12.89 15.80 7.88
N VAL A 252 13.08 14.70 8.62
CA VAL A 252 14.26 14.52 9.48
C VAL A 252 15.52 14.28 8.63
N PRO A 253 16.73 14.50 9.18
CA PRO A 253 17.95 13.95 8.59
C PRO A 253 17.91 12.42 8.57
N ASN A 254 18.46 11.77 7.54
CA ASN A 254 18.26 10.34 7.30
C ASN A 254 18.73 9.43 8.45
N ALA A 255 19.78 9.80 9.20
CA ALA A 255 20.22 9.03 10.37
C ALA A 255 19.17 8.96 11.50
N GLU A 256 18.18 9.86 11.49
CA GLU A 256 17.16 9.98 12.53
C GLU A 256 15.84 9.32 12.13
N ASP A 257 15.77 8.70 10.94
CA ASP A 257 14.52 8.21 10.32
C ASP A 257 13.95 6.94 10.97
N GLY A 258 14.77 6.18 11.71
CA GLY A 258 14.24 5.06 12.49
C GLY A 258 14.08 3.72 11.77
N VAL A 259 14.67 3.52 10.59
CA VAL A 259 14.50 2.31 9.78
C VAL A 259 15.60 1.29 10.12
N PRO A 260 15.26 0.15 10.78
CA PRO A 260 16.23 -0.88 11.14
C PRO A 260 16.94 -1.46 9.92
N GLY A 261 18.26 -1.59 9.97
CA GLY A 261 19.06 -2.16 8.88
C GLY A 261 19.33 -1.20 7.72
N VAL A 262 18.80 0.03 7.77
CA VAL A 262 19.03 1.07 6.76
C VAL A 262 19.59 2.36 7.38
N THR A 263 18.92 2.92 8.38
CA THR A 263 19.33 4.19 9.01
C THR A 263 19.83 4.03 10.44
N GLN A 264 19.49 2.90 11.07
CA GLN A 264 20.02 2.48 12.37
C GLN A 264 19.85 0.97 12.59
N ASN A 265 20.39 0.44 13.68
CA ASN A 265 19.96 -0.85 14.21
C ASN A 265 18.72 -0.69 15.11
N ALA A 266 17.92 -1.75 15.29
CA ALA A 266 16.85 -1.68 16.29
C ALA A 266 17.42 -1.66 17.70
N VAL A 267 16.76 -0.92 18.59
CA VAL A 267 17.11 -0.82 19.99
C VAL A 267 16.60 -2.06 20.72
N ARG A 268 17.52 -2.93 21.16
CA ARG A 268 17.19 -4.18 21.88
C ARG A 268 16.83 -3.90 23.34
N PRO A 269 16.19 -4.85 24.05
CA PRO A 269 15.92 -4.70 25.48
C PRO A 269 17.18 -4.32 26.28
N GLY A 270 17.07 -3.31 27.14
CA GLY A 270 18.17 -2.73 27.91
C GLY A 270 18.96 -1.63 27.20
N GLU A 271 18.76 -1.45 25.88
CA GLU A 271 19.46 -0.44 25.09
C GLU A 271 18.68 0.88 24.99
N ARG A 272 19.37 1.91 24.46
CA ARG A 272 18.79 3.22 24.18
C ARG A 272 19.31 3.79 22.87
N HIS A 273 18.54 4.68 22.26
CA HIS A 273 18.93 5.47 21.09
C HIS A 273 18.48 6.93 21.25
N VAL A 274 19.22 7.88 20.68
CA VAL A 274 18.95 9.32 20.82
C VAL A 274 18.73 9.95 19.45
N TYR A 275 17.48 10.32 19.19
CA TYR A 275 17.06 11.06 18.01
C TYR A 275 17.24 12.55 18.22
N ARG A 276 17.78 13.27 17.23
CA ARG A 276 17.90 14.73 17.24
C ARG A 276 17.59 15.32 15.88
N PHE A 277 16.60 16.20 15.78
CA PHE A 277 16.24 16.86 14.52
C PHE A 277 15.58 18.21 14.76
N VAL A 278 15.55 19.04 13.72
CA VAL A 278 14.88 20.34 13.72
C VAL A 278 13.72 20.27 12.71
N PRO A 279 12.46 20.18 13.17
CA PRO A 279 11.33 20.22 12.26
C PRO A 279 11.24 21.60 11.62
N ASN A 280 11.22 21.62 10.28
CA ASN A 280 11.19 22.83 9.48
C ASN A 280 9.77 23.21 9.01
N ARG A 281 8.75 22.41 9.35
CA ARG A 281 7.37 22.59 8.91
C ARG A 281 6.39 22.39 10.07
N PRO A 282 5.46 23.34 10.29
CA PRO A 282 4.35 23.13 11.22
C PRO A 282 3.33 22.15 10.64
N GLY A 283 2.66 21.39 11.51
CA GLY A 283 1.63 20.43 11.11
C GLY A 283 1.42 19.30 12.11
N THR A 284 0.47 18.44 11.77
CA THR A 284 0.17 17.20 12.48
C THR A 284 0.97 16.04 11.90
N PHE A 285 1.88 15.52 12.71
CA PHE A 285 2.69 14.33 12.47
C PHE A 285 2.42 13.31 13.57
N TRP A 286 3.09 12.18 13.46
CA TRP A 286 3.04 11.15 14.47
C TRP A 286 4.36 10.38 14.44
N TYR A 287 4.55 9.56 15.46
CA TYR A 287 5.72 8.73 15.58
C TYR A 287 5.28 7.30 15.90
N HIS A 288 5.99 6.32 15.38
CA HIS A 288 5.72 4.91 15.65
C HIS A 288 6.97 4.06 15.50
N THR A 289 6.97 2.85 16.05
CA THR A 289 8.07 1.92 15.79
C THR A 289 8.06 1.45 14.33
N HIS A 290 9.25 1.32 13.74
CA HIS A 290 9.44 0.79 12.39
C HIS A 290 10.00 -0.65 12.42
N ARG A 291 9.85 -1.33 13.57
CA ARG A 291 10.17 -2.75 13.73
C ARG A 291 8.88 -3.54 13.85
N ASP A 292 8.60 -4.39 12.85
CA ASP A 292 7.44 -5.28 12.83
C ASP A 292 6.13 -4.54 13.12
N ALA A 293 5.91 -3.45 12.39
CA ALA A 293 4.81 -2.53 12.64
C ALA A 293 3.44 -3.23 12.64
N SER A 294 3.31 -4.35 11.91
CA SER A 294 2.10 -5.16 11.86
C SER A 294 1.64 -5.66 13.22
N ARG A 295 2.59 -6.04 14.09
CA ARG A 295 2.30 -6.52 15.44
C ARG A 295 2.48 -5.42 16.47
N THR A 296 3.48 -4.56 16.32
CA THR A 296 3.90 -3.62 17.37
C THR A 296 3.11 -2.31 17.38
N VAL A 297 2.82 -1.73 16.20
CA VAL A 297 2.00 -0.51 16.10
C VAL A 297 0.55 -0.82 16.42
N GLN A 298 0.01 -1.95 15.90
CA GLN A 298 -1.33 -2.40 16.26
C GLN A 298 -1.52 -2.55 17.78
N ARG A 299 -0.46 -2.95 18.49
CA ARG A 299 -0.45 -3.11 19.96
C ARG A 299 -0.16 -1.83 20.75
N GLY A 300 0.19 -0.71 20.13
CA GLY A 300 0.25 0.59 20.81
C GLY A 300 1.58 1.35 20.78
N LEU A 301 2.61 0.91 20.03
CA LEU A 301 3.84 1.70 19.88
C LEU A 301 3.70 2.82 18.84
N PHE A 302 2.87 3.81 19.15
CA PHE A 302 2.70 5.04 18.38
C PHE A 302 2.29 6.21 19.27
N GLY A 303 2.47 7.45 18.81
CA GLY A 303 1.98 8.66 19.47
C GLY A 303 2.03 9.88 18.55
N ALA A 304 1.42 11.00 18.96
CA ALA A 304 1.32 12.19 18.12
C ALA A 304 2.56 13.10 18.24
N LEU A 305 2.93 13.75 17.14
CA LEU A 305 3.91 14.83 17.09
C LEU A 305 3.28 16.05 16.43
N VAL A 306 3.04 17.10 17.20
CA VAL A 306 2.49 18.36 16.69
C VAL A 306 3.61 19.38 16.61
N ILE A 307 3.88 19.87 15.40
CA ILE A 307 4.78 20.98 15.18
C ILE A 307 3.95 22.25 15.05
N GLU A 308 4.09 23.13 16.02
CA GLU A 308 3.41 24.42 16.06
C GLU A 308 4.14 25.43 15.19
N ASP A 309 3.39 26.34 14.58
CA ASP A 309 3.95 27.57 14.03
C ASP A 309 4.19 28.58 15.18
N THR A 310 4.24 29.87 14.87
CA THR A 310 4.43 30.91 15.89
C THR A 310 3.15 31.21 16.69
N ASP A 311 1.97 30.90 16.16
CA ASP A 311 0.68 31.36 16.66
C ASP A 311 -0.16 30.18 17.20
N ALA A 312 -0.46 30.20 18.50
CA ALA A 312 -1.33 29.18 19.07
C ALA A 312 -2.74 29.26 18.48
N PHE A 313 -3.37 28.11 18.23
CA PHE A 313 -4.76 28.05 17.77
C PHE A 313 -5.71 28.63 18.85
N ASP A 314 -6.36 29.76 18.54
CA ASP A 314 -7.41 30.31 19.41
C ASP A 314 -8.72 29.54 19.24
N GLY A 315 -8.86 28.47 20.01
CA GLY A 315 -10.00 27.58 19.99
C GLY A 315 -9.87 26.41 20.96
N VAL A 316 -10.57 25.33 20.65
CA VAL A 316 -10.39 24.02 21.29
C VAL A 316 -9.67 23.12 20.31
N GLU A 317 -8.43 22.75 20.63
CA GLU A 317 -7.63 21.81 19.86
C GLU A 317 -7.66 20.43 20.52
N ARG A 318 -7.87 19.37 19.73
CA ARG A 318 -7.80 17.98 20.18
C ARG A 318 -7.16 17.09 19.11
N THR A 319 -6.35 16.14 19.55
CA THR A 319 -5.75 15.10 18.71
C THR A 319 -6.41 13.77 19.01
N PHE A 320 -6.75 13.01 17.97
CA PHE A 320 -7.35 11.68 18.09
C PHE A 320 -6.74 10.72 17.09
N PHE A 321 -6.39 9.54 17.55
CA PHE A 321 -6.04 8.41 16.69
C PHE A 321 -7.28 7.59 16.36
N ALA A 322 -7.56 7.35 15.10
CA ALA A 322 -8.39 6.24 14.67
C ALA A 322 -7.51 4.97 14.64
N HIS A 323 -7.84 3.98 15.47
CA HIS A 323 -7.02 2.78 15.68
C HIS A 323 -7.86 1.51 15.80
N ARG A 324 -7.35 0.37 15.30
CA ARG A 324 -7.93 -0.97 15.50
C ARG A 324 -7.09 -1.74 16.50
N TRP A 325 -7.56 -1.80 17.74
CA TRP A 325 -6.95 -2.61 18.79
C TRP A 325 -7.14 -4.10 18.53
N PRO A 326 -6.20 -4.96 18.94
CA PRO A 326 -6.41 -6.40 18.95
C PRO A 326 -7.60 -6.79 19.85
N GLY A 327 -8.45 -7.69 19.39
CA GLY A 327 -9.58 -8.25 20.14
C GLY A 327 -9.77 -9.73 19.83
N ALA A 328 -10.40 -10.45 20.78
CA ALA A 328 -10.59 -11.90 20.66
C ALA A 328 -11.47 -12.30 19.47
N ASP A 329 -12.53 -11.51 19.20
CA ASP A 329 -13.48 -11.72 18.10
C ASP A 329 -13.12 -10.92 16.84
N GLY A 330 -11.90 -10.38 16.80
CA GLY A 330 -11.39 -9.52 15.73
C GLY A 330 -10.99 -8.13 16.23
N PRO A 331 -10.44 -7.29 15.34
CA PRO A 331 -9.96 -5.97 15.71
C PRO A 331 -11.09 -5.03 16.15
N ILE A 332 -10.85 -4.25 17.20
CA ILE A 332 -11.81 -3.32 17.82
C ILE A 332 -11.45 -1.89 17.40
N ALA A 333 -12.30 -1.23 16.62
CA ALA A 333 -12.11 0.16 16.25
C ALA A 333 -12.32 1.08 17.46
N ALA A 334 -11.45 2.07 17.61
CA ALA A 334 -11.52 3.07 18.67
C ALA A 334 -10.99 4.42 18.17
N PHE A 335 -11.46 5.49 18.81
CA PHE A 335 -10.71 6.74 18.87
C PHE A 335 -9.85 6.74 20.13
N ASP A 336 -8.53 6.70 19.98
CA ASP A 336 -7.56 6.41 21.04
C ASP A 336 -7.92 5.10 21.76
N ARG A 337 -8.56 5.18 22.93
CA ARG A 337 -9.05 4.04 23.73
C ARG A 337 -10.58 3.97 23.81
N GLY A 338 -11.27 4.92 23.18
CA GLY A 338 -12.73 5.02 23.12
C GLY A 338 -13.30 4.16 22.01
N ASP A 339 -13.60 2.90 22.33
CA ASP A 339 -14.32 1.95 21.46
C ASP A 339 -15.85 2.03 21.59
N GLN A 340 -16.31 3.05 22.32
CA GLN A 340 -17.70 3.45 22.52
C GLN A 340 -17.80 4.97 22.35
N PRO A 341 -19.02 5.54 22.17
CA PRO A 341 -19.19 6.98 22.04
C PRO A 341 -18.58 7.77 23.22
N VAL A 342 -17.53 8.53 22.95
CA VAL A 342 -16.86 9.42 23.92
C VAL A 342 -17.44 10.82 23.78
N ARG A 343 -17.88 11.40 24.90
CA ARG A 343 -18.53 12.72 24.91
C ARG A 343 -17.58 13.81 25.38
N HIS A 344 -17.59 14.94 24.69
CA HIS A 344 -16.76 16.11 24.95
C HIS A 344 -17.60 17.37 25.08
N ALA A 345 -17.38 18.13 26.16
CA ALA A 345 -18.00 19.43 26.36
C ALA A 345 -17.22 20.53 25.62
N VAL A 346 -17.89 21.25 24.72
CA VAL A 346 -17.33 22.40 24.00
C VAL A 346 -18.41 23.47 23.86
N SER A 347 -18.18 24.66 24.40
CA SER A 347 -19.15 25.77 24.33
C SER A 347 -19.47 26.15 22.88
N ALA A 348 -20.75 26.42 22.61
CA ALA A 348 -21.21 26.92 21.30
C ALA A 348 -20.45 28.20 20.92
N GLY A 349 -20.19 28.37 19.62
CA GLY A 349 -19.43 29.50 19.06
C GLY A 349 -17.90 29.39 19.18
N ARG A 350 -17.35 28.44 19.95
CA ARG A 350 -15.89 28.22 19.95
C ARG A 350 -15.44 27.56 18.66
N LYS A 351 -14.29 28.00 18.15
CA LYS A 351 -13.58 27.29 17.07
C LYS A 351 -13.02 25.98 17.62
N VAL A 352 -13.14 24.92 16.84
CA VAL A 352 -12.61 23.59 17.15
C VAL A 352 -11.65 23.19 16.05
N LEU A 353 -10.50 22.65 16.43
CA LEU A 353 -9.53 21.99 15.57
C LEU A 353 -9.40 20.53 16.04
N LEU A 354 -9.74 19.59 15.18
CA LEU A 354 -9.53 18.17 15.41
C LEU A 354 -8.39 17.69 14.50
N ARG A 355 -7.32 17.18 15.11
CA ARG A 355 -6.20 16.53 14.43
C ARG A 355 -6.48 15.03 14.41
N LEU A 356 -6.92 14.51 13.27
CA LEU A 356 -7.27 13.10 13.10
C LEU A 356 -6.07 12.37 12.52
N ILE A 357 -5.67 11.26 13.15
CA ILE A 357 -4.51 10.46 12.73
C ILE A 357 -4.96 9.00 12.58
N ASN A 358 -4.60 8.34 11.49
CA ASN A 358 -4.86 6.91 11.34
C ASN A 358 -3.61 6.10 11.64
N SER A 359 -3.56 5.44 12.80
CA SER A 359 -2.46 4.53 13.18
C SER A 359 -2.71 3.07 12.78
N SER A 360 -3.87 2.76 12.20
CA SER A 360 -4.18 1.42 11.68
C SER A 360 -3.54 1.17 10.32
N GLY A 361 -3.39 -0.11 9.96
CA GLY A 361 -2.91 -0.51 8.63
C GLY A 361 -3.95 -0.41 7.51
N GLU A 362 -5.19 -0.03 7.80
CA GLU A 362 -6.27 0.08 6.82
C GLU A 362 -6.77 1.52 6.74
N PRO A 363 -7.22 2.01 5.57
CA PRO A 363 -7.87 3.30 5.46
C PRO A 363 -9.20 3.31 6.24
N TYR A 364 -9.52 4.44 6.85
CA TYR A 364 -10.79 4.64 7.54
C TYR A 364 -11.69 5.59 6.78
N ARG A 365 -12.96 5.21 6.65
CA ARG A 365 -14.03 6.16 6.36
C ARG A 365 -14.53 6.74 7.67
N ILE A 366 -14.25 8.02 7.90
CA ILE A 366 -14.74 8.77 9.06
C ILE A 366 -15.99 9.53 8.65
N HIS A 367 -17.10 9.22 9.31
CA HIS A 367 -18.37 9.90 9.14
C HIS A 367 -18.42 11.15 10.01
N VAL A 368 -18.86 12.28 9.45
CA VAL A 368 -18.99 13.54 10.19
C VAL A 368 -20.42 14.07 10.09
N GLY A 369 -21.04 14.35 11.24
CA GLY A 369 -22.42 14.82 11.34
C GLY A 369 -22.61 15.96 12.34
N GLY A 370 -23.72 16.68 12.19
CA GLY A 370 -24.10 17.78 13.10
C GLY A 370 -23.49 19.15 12.79
N THR A 371 -22.50 19.24 11.90
CA THR A 371 -21.92 20.51 11.48
C THR A 371 -21.35 20.48 10.07
N ARG A 372 -21.12 21.67 9.48
CA ARG A 372 -20.20 21.84 8.35
C ARG A 372 -18.79 22.01 8.91
N PHE A 373 -17.81 21.44 8.25
CA PHE A 373 -16.41 21.53 8.68
C PHE A 373 -15.51 21.87 7.49
N THR A 374 -14.31 22.34 7.76
CA THR A 374 -13.27 22.65 6.76
C THR A 374 -12.13 21.67 6.97
N VAL A 375 -11.60 21.07 5.90
CA VAL A 375 -10.35 20.30 5.97
C VAL A 375 -9.20 21.29 5.84
N ALA A 376 -8.58 21.63 6.96
CA ALA A 376 -7.56 22.68 7.03
C ALA A 376 -6.18 22.19 6.57
N ALA A 377 -5.84 20.92 6.83
CA ALA A 377 -4.59 20.33 6.40
C ALA A 377 -4.73 18.83 6.11
N ILE A 378 -3.87 18.32 5.23
CA ILE A 378 -3.68 16.90 4.93
C ILE A 378 -2.22 16.54 5.19
N ASP A 379 -1.96 15.52 5.99
CA ASP A 379 -0.63 15.01 6.35
C ASP A 379 0.30 16.13 6.86
N GLY A 380 -0.25 17.03 7.68
CA GLY A 380 0.46 18.20 8.19
C GLY A 380 0.79 19.27 7.14
N ASN A 381 0.12 19.25 5.98
CA ASN A 381 0.24 20.27 4.93
C ASN A 381 -1.04 21.10 4.85
N PRO A 382 -1.00 22.40 5.18
CA PRO A 382 -2.16 23.29 5.06
C PRO A 382 -2.70 23.34 3.63
N ILE A 383 -4.02 23.34 3.48
CA ILE A 383 -4.69 23.47 2.18
C ILE A 383 -4.98 24.94 1.90
N GLN A 384 -4.39 25.46 0.83
CA GLN A 384 -4.70 26.80 0.36
C GLN A 384 -6.15 26.90 -0.13
N GLY A 385 -6.85 27.96 0.29
CA GLY A 385 -8.22 28.22 -0.14
C GLY A 385 -9.26 27.23 0.40
N ALA A 386 -8.94 26.51 1.50
CA ALA A 386 -9.87 25.59 2.14
C ALA A 386 -11.19 26.28 2.53
N THR A 387 -12.31 25.62 2.24
CA THR A 387 -13.66 26.12 2.54
C THR A 387 -14.51 25.04 3.25
N PRO A 388 -15.56 25.42 3.99
CA PRO A 388 -16.44 24.43 4.60
C PRO A 388 -17.05 23.48 3.57
N VAL A 389 -16.93 22.18 3.80
CA VAL A 389 -17.54 21.14 2.96
C VAL A 389 -19.03 20.99 3.26
N SER A 390 -19.73 20.31 2.36
CA SER A 390 -21.16 20.00 2.53
C SER A 390 -21.40 19.11 3.76
N PRO A 391 -22.51 19.30 4.48
CA PRO A 391 -22.90 18.37 5.55
C PRO A 391 -22.99 16.92 5.03
N GLY A 392 -22.54 15.96 5.84
CA GLY A 392 -22.54 14.54 5.48
C GLY A 392 -21.39 14.12 4.55
N THR A 393 -20.46 15.00 4.21
CA THR A 393 -19.22 14.61 3.53
C THR A 393 -18.39 13.70 4.45
N ASP A 394 -18.10 12.50 3.97
CA ASP A 394 -17.27 11.51 4.67
C ASP A 394 -15.78 11.73 4.35
N LEU A 395 -14.90 11.48 5.31
CA LEU A 395 -13.44 11.58 5.11
C LEU A 395 -12.87 10.18 4.88
N LEU A 396 -12.05 10.00 3.85
CA LEU A 396 -11.20 8.81 3.73
C LEU A 396 -9.81 9.14 4.26
N LEU A 397 -9.47 8.60 5.43
CA LEU A 397 -8.18 8.77 6.07
C LEU A 397 -7.30 7.56 5.76
N ALA A 398 -6.28 7.74 4.91
CA ALA A 398 -5.33 6.69 4.54
C ALA A 398 -4.68 6.05 5.79
N ALA A 399 -4.20 4.81 5.72
CA ALA A 399 -3.34 4.27 6.79
C ALA A 399 -2.10 5.16 6.93
N GLY A 400 -1.78 5.62 8.14
CA GLY A 400 -0.73 6.63 8.38
C GLY A 400 -1.08 8.06 7.96
N GLY A 401 -2.26 8.28 7.37
CA GLY A 401 -2.75 9.59 6.94
C GLY A 401 -3.30 10.43 8.09
N ARG A 402 -3.25 11.76 7.93
CA ARG A 402 -3.75 12.73 8.94
C ARG A 402 -4.57 13.81 8.29
N TYR A 403 -5.72 14.14 8.85
CA TYR A 403 -6.51 15.32 8.47
C TYR A 403 -6.71 16.22 9.68
N ASP A 404 -6.40 17.50 9.50
CA ASP A 404 -6.81 18.54 10.44
C ASP A 404 -8.13 19.10 9.96
N ILE A 405 -9.19 18.95 10.74
CA ILE A 405 -10.49 19.55 10.42
C ILE A 405 -10.87 20.63 11.42
N THR A 406 -11.53 21.67 10.92
CA THR A 406 -11.99 22.79 11.74
C THR A 406 -13.48 23.06 11.56
N PHE A 407 -14.13 23.47 12.64
CA PHE A 407 -15.52 23.94 12.62
C PHE A 407 -15.77 24.88 13.79
N THR A 408 -16.82 25.69 13.69
CA THR A 408 -17.35 26.43 14.83
C THR A 408 -18.38 25.54 15.51
N MET A 409 -18.23 25.36 16.82
CA MET A 409 -19.12 24.52 17.61
C MET A 409 -20.58 25.04 17.53
N PRO A 410 -21.55 24.26 17.02
CA PRO A 410 -22.95 24.66 16.98
C PRO A 410 -23.62 24.50 18.36
N ASP A 411 -24.88 24.93 18.46
CA ASP A 411 -25.71 24.71 19.66
C ASP A 411 -26.09 23.24 19.86
N GLY A 412 -26.09 22.45 18.77
CA GLY A 412 -26.37 21.01 18.77
C GLY A 412 -25.11 20.14 18.88
N PRO A 413 -25.28 18.81 18.90
CA PRO A 413 -24.16 17.88 18.91
C PRO A 413 -23.43 17.83 17.56
N VAL A 414 -22.14 17.51 17.59
CA VAL A 414 -21.29 17.16 16.44
C VAL A 414 -20.72 15.77 16.67
N THR A 415 -20.80 14.89 15.67
CA THR A 415 -20.31 13.52 15.77
C THR A 415 -19.26 13.24 14.71
N LEU A 416 -18.16 12.61 15.10
CA LEU A 416 -17.26 11.88 14.21
C LEU A 416 -17.37 10.40 14.55
N ALA A 417 -17.50 9.52 13.58
CA ALA A 417 -17.59 8.08 13.83
C ALA A 417 -16.81 7.23 12.85
N VAL A 418 -16.33 6.11 13.37
CA VAL A 418 -15.67 5.04 12.62
C VAL A 418 -16.11 3.71 13.21
N ASP A 419 -16.72 2.85 12.39
CA ASP A 419 -17.34 1.60 12.85
C ASP A 419 -18.28 1.86 14.07
N SER A 420 -18.03 1.25 15.23
CA SER A 420 -18.79 1.46 16.47
C SER A 420 -18.26 2.60 17.35
N ALA A 421 -17.06 3.13 17.07
CA ALA A 421 -16.45 4.19 17.86
C ALA A 421 -16.94 5.56 17.38
N ALA A 422 -17.18 6.46 18.33
CA ALA A 422 -17.62 7.81 18.02
C ALA A 422 -17.04 8.84 18.99
N LEU A 423 -16.77 10.03 18.48
CA LEU A 423 -16.51 11.24 19.24
C LEU A 423 -17.74 12.13 19.11
N ALA A 424 -18.35 12.50 20.24
CA ALA A 424 -19.51 13.37 20.28
C ALA A 424 -19.19 14.65 21.05
N PHE A 425 -19.26 15.79 20.37
CA PHE A 425 -19.04 17.11 20.95
C PHE A 425 -20.39 17.80 21.14
N SER A 426 -20.60 18.46 22.28
CA SER A 426 -21.81 19.27 22.54
C SER A 426 -21.53 20.36 23.57
N PRO A 427 -22.32 21.45 23.63
CA PRO A 427 -22.17 22.48 24.67
C PRO A 427 -22.25 21.94 26.09
N SER A 428 -23.11 20.93 26.33
CA SER A 428 -23.27 20.30 27.65
C SER A 428 -22.28 19.17 27.92
N GLY A 429 -21.64 18.61 26.88
CA GLY A 429 -20.89 17.35 26.98
C GLY A 429 -21.76 16.11 27.27
N ALA A 430 -23.09 16.26 27.26
CA ALA A 430 -24.04 15.21 27.63
C ALA A 430 -25.05 14.89 26.53
N ALA A 431 -25.12 15.69 25.45
CA ALA A 431 -26.04 15.43 24.35
C ALA A 431 -25.69 14.12 23.62
N ASP A 432 -26.71 13.42 23.12
CA ASP A 432 -26.52 12.23 22.30
C ASP A 432 -25.81 12.55 20.99
N PRO A 433 -25.07 11.59 20.41
CA PRO A 433 -24.41 11.80 19.13
C PRO A 433 -25.40 12.30 18.07
N ALA A 434 -24.97 13.32 17.32
CA ALA A 434 -25.66 13.75 16.11
C ALA A 434 -25.85 12.57 15.15
N GLY A 435 -26.98 12.57 14.45
CA GLY A 435 -27.26 11.62 13.38
C GLY A 435 -26.23 11.73 12.25
N LEU A 436 -25.80 10.59 11.74
CA LEU A 436 -24.84 10.49 10.63
C LEU A 436 -25.60 10.17 9.35
N THR A 437 -25.35 10.95 8.31
CA THR A 437 -25.79 10.66 6.95
C THR A 437 -24.56 10.36 6.12
N SER A 438 -24.49 9.20 5.47
CA SER A 438 -23.40 8.93 4.53
C SER A 438 -23.61 9.74 3.26
N GLY A 439 -22.68 10.65 3.00
CA GLY A 439 -22.63 11.47 1.79
C GLY A 439 -21.43 11.11 0.91
N PRO A 440 -21.06 11.99 -0.03
CA PRO A 440 -19.90 11.75 -0.89
C PRO A 440 -18.61 11.77 -0.07
N LEU A 441 -17.61 11.02 -0.53
CA LEU A 441 -16.25 11.13 0.00
C LEU A 441 -15.68 12.51 -0.34
N PHE A 442 -14.99 13.11 0.63
CA PHE A 442 -14.13 14.26 0.43
C PHE A 442 -13.07 13.95 -0.64
N ASP A 443 -12.93 14.86 -1.61
CA ASP A 443 -11.97 14.73 -2.70
C ASP A 443 -10.89 15.83 -2.66
N PRO A 444 -9.67 15.52 -2.19
CA PRO A 444 -8.59 16.49 -2.11
C PRO A 444 -8.16 17.04 -3.49
N LEU A 445 -8.41 16.32 -4.58
CA LEU A 445 -7.94 16.68 -5.93
C LEU A 445 -8.51 18.02 -6.43
N THR A 446 -9.73 18.34 -6.00
CA THR A 446 -10.49 19.52 -6.43
C THR A 446 -10.78 20.49 -5.29
N TYR A 447 -10.39 20.15 -4.06
CA TYR A 447 -10.70 20.93 -2.87
C TYR A 447 -9.67 22.02 -2.60
N GLY A 448 -10.15 23.20 -2.20
CA GLY A 448 -9.33 24.39 -2.01
C GLY A 448 -9.21 25.21 -3.29
N SER A 449 -8.24 26.12 -3.34
CA SER A 449 -7.95 26.92 -4.52
C SER A 449 -6.47 27.29 -4.64
N GLY A 450 -6.07 27.78 -5.81
CA GLY A 450 -4.68 28.18 -6.04
C GLY A 450 -3.75 27.01 -6.35
N ALA A 451 -4.23 26.01 -7.11
CA ALA A 451 -3.37 24.98 -7.67
C ALA A 451 -2.14 25.64 -8.31
N ALA A 452 -0.95 25.32 -7.81
CA ALA A 452 0.26 25.69 -8.51
C ALA A 452 0.26 25.00 -9.90
N PRO A 453 0.89 25.55 -10.94
CA PRO A 453 1.15 24.77 -12.14
C PRO A 453 2.07 23.58 -11.81
N ALA A 454 1.96 22.49 -12.56
CA ALA A 454 2.95 21.42 -12.46
C ALA A 454 4.34 21.96 -12.86
N PRO A 455 5.44 21.47 -12.27
CA PRO A 455 6.78 21.90 -12.65
C PRO A 455 7.08 21.67 -14.15
N ASP A 456 7.86 22.57 -14.75
CA ASP A 456 8.34 22.43 -16.12
C ASP A 456 9.48 21.40 -16.20
N GLY A 457 9.14 20.18 -16.61
CA GLY A 457 10.09 19.08 -16.80
C GLY A 457 10.50 18.36 -15.51
N TYR A 458 11.06 17.15 -15.68
CA TYR A 458 11.49 16.26 -14.59
C TYR A 458 12.83 15.63 -14.95
N ASP A 459 13.74 15.57 -13.99
CA ASP A 459 15.07 15.00 -14.14
C ASP A 459 15.04 13.47 -14.03
N ARG A 460 14.06 12.94 -13.27
CA ARG A 460 13.78 11.51 -13.13
C ARG A 460 12.29 11.23 -13.28
N THR A 461 11.96 10.10 -13.90
CA THR A 461 10.58 9.59 -13.95
C THR A 461 10.57 8.12 -13.61
N PHE A 462 9.70 7.74 -12.68
CA PHE A 462 9.51 6.36 -12.27
C PHE A 462 8.07 5.91 -12.50
N ASP A 463 7.90 4.60 -12.64
CA ASP A 463 6.62 3.96 -12.90
C ASP A 463 6.45 2.78 -11.94
N LEU A 464 5.51 2.94 -11.01
CA LEU A 464 5.17 1.98 -9.97
C LEU A 464 3.82 1.35 -10.30
N ARG A 465 3.81 0.02 -10.42
CA ARG A 465 2.59 -0.79 -10.57
C ARG A 465 2.39 -1.60 -9.31
N LEU A 466 1.29 -1.35 -8.61
CA LEU A 466 0.91 -2.10 -7.42
C LEU A 466 0.09 -3.29 -7.89
N ASP A 467 0.61 -4.48 -7.68
CA ASP A 467 0.15 -5.70 -8.32
C ASP A 467 -0.29 -6.75 -7.29
N ASP A 468 -1.13 -7.64 -7.76
CA ASP A 468 -1.43 -8.90 -7.11
C ASP A 468 -1.07 -10.11 -8.00
N GLY A 469 -0.82 -11.25 -7.36
CA GLY A 469 -0.56 -12.50 -8.03
C GLY A 469 -0.05 -13.61 -7.12
N LEU A 470 0.09 -14.80 -7.69
CA LEU A 470 0.70 -15.95 -7.04
C LEU A 470 2.22 -15.75 -6.96
N GLY A 471 2.76 -15.85 -5.75
CA GLY A 471 4.18 -15.66 -5.48
C GLY A 471 4.62 -16.37 -4.20
N PHE A 472 5.92 -16.30 -3.93
CA PHE A 472 6.48 -16.70 -2.64
C PHE A 472 6.69 -15.45 -1.80
N SER A 473 6.07 -15.39 -0.62
CA SER A 473 6.36 -14.39 0.40
C SER A 473 6.78 -15.13 1.68
N GLN A 474 7.89 -14.70 2.30
CA GLN A 474 8.45 -15.33 3.49
C GLN A 474 8.59 -16.87 3.38
N GLY A 475 9.02 -17.36 2.21
CA GLY A 475 9.19 -18.80 1.93
C GLY A 475 7.89 -19.59 1.72
N ARG A 476 6.72 -18.95 1.75
CA ARG A 476 5.42 -19.60 1.55
C ARG A 476 4.80 -19.18 0.21
N PHE A 477 4.32 -20.16 -0.56
CA PHE A 477 3.56 -19.90 -1.78
C PHE A 477 2.13 -19.49 -1.43
N SER A 478 1.71 -18.31 -1.86
CA SER A 478 0.38 -17.76 -1.61
C SER A 478 -0.04 -16.79 -2.73
N TYR A 479 -1.29 -16.33 -2.68
CA TYR A 479 -1.69 -15.14 -3.43
C TYR A 479 -1.25 -13.91 -2.64
N VAL A 480 -0.38 -13.12 -3.25
CA VAL A 480 0.23 -11.94 -2.65
C VAL A 480 -0.34 -10.72 -3.37
N SER A 481 -0.93 -9.81 -2.61
CA SER A 481 -1.52 -8.57 -3.14
C SER A 481 -0.64 -7.35 -2.90
N SER A 482 0.65 -7.57 -2.59
CA SER A 482 1.56 -6.57 -2.04
C SER A 482 2.81 -6.41 -2.93
N LEU A 483 2.66 -6.66 -4.23
CA LEU A 483 3.76 -6.64 -5.19
C LEU A 483 3.95 -5.23 -5.76
N ILE A 484 5.20 -4.86 -6.03
CA ILE A 484 5.55 -3.64 -6.73
C ILE A 484 6.30 -4.01 -8.00
N ASN A 485 5.76 -3.61 -9.15
CA ASN A 485 6.26 -3.99 -10.47
C ASN A 485 6.45 -5.52 -10.61
N GLY A 486 5.54 -6.27 -10.00
CA GLY A 486 5.52 -7.73 -9.95
C GLY A 486 6.56 -8.39 -9.04
N ARG A 487 7.20 -7.63 -8.15
CA ARG A 487 8.27 -8.11 -7.24
C ARG A 487 7.94 -7.79 -5.79
N LEU A 488 8.58 -8.53 -4.88
CA LEU A 488 8.60 -8.23 -3.44
C LEU A 488 10.02 -7.84 -3.04
N TYR A 489 10.19 -7.07 -1.97
CA TYR A 489 11.49 -6.83 -1.39
C TYR A 489 12.20 -8.16 -1.05
N PRO A 490 13.52 -8.30 -1.29
CA PRO A 490 14.47 -7.32 -1.82
C PRO A 490 14.70 -7.46 -3.34
N ALA A 491 13.65 -7.60 -4.14
CA ALA A 491 13.76 -7.66 -5.62
C ALA A 491 13.16 -6.43 -6.34
N VAL A 492 12.40 -5.57 -5.65
CA VAL A 492 11.75 -4.33 -6.15
C VAL A 492 12.75 -3.18 -6.41
N PRO A 493 13.20 -2.88 -7.63
CA PRO A 493 14.33 -1.96 -7.85
C PRO A 493 14.26 -0.63 -7.07
N THR A 494 15.40 -0.21 -6.51
CA THR A 494 15.54 1.07 -5.81
C THR A 494 15.35 2.26 -6.77
N LEU A 495 14.64 3.29 -6.33
CA LEU A 495 14.51 4.57 -7.04
C LEU A 495 15.77 5.40 -6.79
N VAL A 496 16.65 5.48 -7.78
CA VAL A 496 17.94 6.19 -7.63
C VAL A 496 17.83 7.63 -8.12
N VAL A 497 18.17 8.59 -7.27
CA VAL A 497 18.07 10.04 -7.53
C VAL A 497 19.36 10.79 -7.21
N GLY A 498 19.59 11.91 -7.89
CA GLY A 498 20.57 12.91 -7.47
C GLY A 498 19.94 13.95 -6.54
N GLN A 499 20.77 14.58 -5.69
CA GLN A 499 20.30 15.72 -4.89
C GLN A 499 19.85 16.87 -5.79
N GLY A 500 18.65 17.38 -5.54
CA GLY A 500 17.99 18.42 -6.31
C GLY A 500 17.19 17.94 -7.52
N ASP A 501 17.20 16.62 -7.84
CA ASP A 501 16.41 16.08 -8.95
C ASP A 501 14.92 16.38 -8.73
N ARG A 502 14.24 16.86 -9.78
CA ARG A 502 12.79 16.91 -9.83
C ARG A 502 12.27 15.57 -10.30
N VAL A 503 11.58 14.86 -9.41
CA VAL A 503 11.14 13.48 -9.63
C VAL A 503 9.65 13.47 -9.93
N LYS A 504 9.26 12.78 -11.00
CA LYS A 504 7.88 12.38 -11.24
C LYS A 504 7.71 10.88 -11.03
N VAL A 505 6.65 10.49 -10.32
CA VAL A 505 6.30 9.08 -10.15
C VAL A 505 4.88 8.87 -10.63
N ARG A 506 4.69 7.88 -11.50
CA ARG A 506 3.37 7.37 -11.84
C ARG A 506 3.10 6.14 -10.98
N ILE A 507 2.03 6.14 -10.20
CA ILE A 507 1.63 5.01 -9.36
C ILE A 507 0.29 4.48 -9.86
N ALA A 508 0.23 3.22 -10.27
CA ALA A 508 -0.98 2.58 -10.74
C ALA A 508 -1.31 1.35 -9.91
N ASN A 509 -2.48 1.33 -9.28
CA ASN A 509 -2.96 0.17 -8.55
C ASN A 509 -3.77 -0.75 -9.47
N ARG A 510 -3.17 -1.90 -9.80
CA ARG A 510 -3.79 -2.99 -10.57
C ARG A 510 -4.29 -4.12 -9.67
N SER A 511 -4.02 -4.04 -8.36
CA SER A 511 -4.49 -5.00 -7.36
C SER A 511 -5.96 -4.75 -7.03
N LEU A 512 -6.55 -5.68 -6.26
CA LEU A 512 -7.95 -5.61 -5.83
C LEU A 512 -8.13 -4.93 -4.46
N ILE A 513 -7.07 -4.38 -3.86
CA ILE A 513 -7.09 -3.79 -2.52
C ILE A 513 -6.38 -2.43 -2.49
N ASP A 514 -6.67 -1.62 -1.48
CA ASP A 514 -6.04 -0.32 -1.28
C ASP A 514 -4.57 -0.44 -0.88
N HIS A 515 -3.78 0.51 -1.37
CA HIS A 515 -2.36 0.66 -1.02
C HIS A 515 -2.06 2.10 -0.61
N PRO A 516 -2.01 2.39 0.70
CA PRO A 516 -1.55 3.67 1.22
C PRO A 516 -0.02 3.75 1.11
N MET A 517 0.50 4.27 0.00
CA MET A 517 1.94 4.39 -0.25
C MET A 517 2.53 5.56 0.53
N HIS A 518 3.56 5.30 1.33
CA HIS A 518 4.23 6.27 2.19
C HIS A 518 5.71 6.38 1.83
N LEU A 519 6.15 7.60 1.46
CA LEU A 519 7.54 7.93 1.20
C LEU A 519 8.14 8.67 2.41
N HIS A 520 9.22 8.15 2.96
CA HIS A 520 9.93 8.79 4.07
C HIS A 520 10.73 10.02 3.63
N GLY A 521 10.97 10.93 4.57
CA GLY A 521 11.89 12.08 4.43
C GLY A 521 11.49 13.13 3.40
N HIS A 522 10.37 12.92 2.70
CA HIS A 522 9.85 13.78 1.65
C HIS A 522 8.32 13.81 1.73
N ARG A 523 7.74 14.90 1.23
CA ARG A 523 6.33 14.97 0.86
C ARG A 523 6.20 15.02 -0.65
N VAL A 524 5.14 14.42 -1.16
CA VAL A 524 4.83 14.38 -2.58
C VAL A 524 3.66 15.29 -2.89
N ARG A 525 3.71 15.92 -4.05
CA ARG A 525 2.62 16.70 -4.61
C ARG A 525 1.83 15.83 -5.56
N VAL A 526 0.52 15.75 -5.37
CA VAL A 526 -0.38 15.10 -6.33
C VAL A 526 -0.62 16.03 -7.52
N LEU A 527 -0.33 15.53 -8.74
CA LEU A 527 -0.49 16.27 -10.00
C LEU A 527 -1.79 15.90 -10.71
N SER A 528 -2.10 14.61 -10.76
CA SER A 528 -3.30 14.09 -11.41
C SER A 528 -3.75 12.78 -10.78
N ARG A 529 -5.03 12.47 -10.93
CA ARG A 529 -5.63 11.16 -10.62
C ARG A 529 -6.48 10.71 -11.79
N ASN A 530 -6.25 9.50 -12.29
CA ASN A 530 -6.96 8.90 -13.42
C ASN A 530 -6.96 9.79 -14.68
N GLY A 531 -5.85 10.50 -14.90
CA GLY A 531 -5.69 11.44 -16.01
C GLY A 531 -6.40 12.79 -15.81
N VAL A 532 -7.09 12.99 -14.68
CA VAL A 532 -7.70 14.28 -14.31
C VAL A 532 -6.69 15.09 -13.50
N PRO A 533 -6.25 16.26 -13.97
CA PRO A 533 -5.33 17.12 -13.21
C PRO A 533 -5.93 17.63 -11.90
N ALA A 534 -5.08 17.85 -10.91
CA ALA A 534 -5.46 18.55 -9.68
C ALA A 534 -5.84 20.01 -9.98
N THR A 535 -6.99 20.45 -9.47
CA THR A 535 -7.55 21.80 -9.70
C THR A 535 -7.79 22.59 -8.42
N GLY A 536 -7.77 21.92 -7.26
CA GLY A 536 -7.97 22.53 -5.95
C GLY A 536 -6.77 23.30 -5.42
N GLY A 537 -6.61 23.34 -4.10
CA GLY A 537 -5.35 23.76 -3.47
C GLY A 537 -4.25 22.75 -3.78
N THR A 538 -2.99 23.17 -3.64
CA THR A 538 -1.86 22.24 -3.87
C THR A 538 -1.90 21.12 -2.85
N TRP A 539 -2.20 19.91 -3.29
CA TRP A 539 -2.26 18.71 -2.44
C TRP A 539 -0.87 18.13 -2.24
N TRP A 540 -0.29 18.46 -1.08
CA TRP A 540 0.91 17.82 -0.53
C TRP A 540 0.50 16.72 0.45
N THR A 541 1.19 15.59 0.39
CA THR A 541 0.91 14.42 1.23
C THR A 541 2.20 13.62 1.39
N ASP A 542 2.38 12.90 2.49
CA ASP A 542 3.46 11.91 2.61
C ASP A 542 2.93 10.49 2.55
N THR A 543 1.61 10.29 2.74
CA THR A 543 0.95 9.01 2.52
C THR A 543 -0.22 9.14 1.56
N LEU A 544 -0.15 8.45 0.42
CA LEU A 544 -1.18 8.48 -0.62
C LEU A 544 -1.92 7.15 -0.68
N ASN A 545 -3.22 7.15 -0.34
CA ASN A 545 -4.07 5.98 -0.58
C ASN A 545 -4.34 5.82 -2.08
N VAL A 546 -3.83 4.74 -2.66
CA VAL A 546 -4.11 4.36 -4.05
C VAL A 546 -5.13 3.23 -4.06
N ALA A 547 -6.39 3.54 -4.35
CA ALA A 547 -7.46 2.55 -4.39
C ALA A 547 -7.38 1.67 -5.66
N PRO A 548 -8.04 0.50 -5.70
CA PRO A 548 -8.06 -0.36 -6.86
C PRO A 548 -8.49 0.38 -8.14
N GLY A 549 -7.66 0.28 -9.18
CA GLY A 549 -7.92 0.93 -10.47
C GLY A 549 -7.54 2.42 -10.54
N GLU A 550 -7.04 3.01 -9.46
CA GLU A 550 -6.53 4.38 -9.49
C GLU A 550 -5.12 4.47 -10.07
N VAL A 551 -4.88 5.56 -10.80
CA VAL A 551 -3.57 5.96 -11.32
C VAL A 551 -3.29 7.38 -10.89
N PHE A 552 -2.24 7.58 -10.10
CA PHE A 552 -1.77 8.90 -9.72
C PHE A 552 -0.49 9.26 -10.46
N GLU A 553 -0.36 10.54 -10.81
CA GLU A 553 0.94 11.14 -11.06
C GLU A 553 1.27 12.06 -9.89
N ILE A 554 2.43 11.85 -9.29
CA ILE A 554 2.94 12.64 -8.18
C ILE A 554 4.32 13.19 -8.53
N ALA A 555 4.72 14.27 -7.86
CA ALA A 555 6.06 14.81 -7.98
C ALA A 555 6.62 15.31 -6.65
N PHE A 556 7.94 15.26 -6.52
CA PHE A 556 8.67 15.84 -5.40
C PHE A 556 10.07 16.28 -5.87
N THR A 557 10.75 17.05 -5.04
CA THR A 557 12.17 17.38 -5.23
C THR A 557 12.98 16.51 -4.29
N ALA A 558 14.04 15.90 -4.78
CA ALA A 558 14.97 15.12 -3.96
C ALA A 558 15.92 16.07 -3.20
N ASP A 559 15.43 16.71 -2.14
CA ASP A 559 16.17 17.73 -1.36
C ASP A 559 16.61 17.29 0.04
N ASN A 560 16.32 16.04 0.43
CA ASN A 560 16.73 15.44 1.69
C ASN A 560 17.63 14.21 1.45
N PRO A 561 18.97 14.37 1.38
CA PRO A 561 19.90 13.28 1.07
C PRO A 561 19.75 12.09 2.01
N GLY A 562 19.85 10.87 1.48
CA GLY A 562 19.72 9.66 2.29
C GLY A 562 19.38 8.40 1.50
N ILE A 563 19.04 7.36 2.25
CA ILE A 563 18.35 6.17 1.77
C ILE A 563 17.01 6.12 2.51
N TRP A 564 15.93 6.36 1.78
CA TRP A 564 14.58 6.52 2.33
C TRP A 564 13.73 5.33 1.96
N MET A 565 12.93 4.85 2.90
CA MET A 565 11.95 3.80 2.62
C MET A 565 10.73 4.40 1.92
N ASP A 566 10.20 3.69 0.93
CA ASP A 566 8.89 3.93 0.32
C ASP A 566 8.12 2.62 0.37
N HIS A 567 7.02 2.59 1.11
CA HIS A 567 6.32 1.35 1.41
C HIS A 567 4.81 1.53 1.51
N CYS A 568 4.08 0.43 1.36
CA CYS A 568 2.67 0.40 1.69
C CYS A 568 2.49 0.49 3.21
N HIS A 569 1.77 1.49 3.68
CA HIS A 569 1.47 1.70 5.10
C HIS A 569 0.34 0.79 5.62
N ASN A 570 -0.11 -0.16 4.80
CA ASN A 570 -0.73 -1.37 5.32
C ASN A 570 0.37 -2.30 5.82
N PHE A 571 0.49 -2.41 7.14
CA PHE A 571 1.59 -3.12 7.77
C PHE A 571 1.70 -4.60 7.37
N LYS A 572 0.58 -5.24 7.00
CA LYS A 572 0.62 -6.61 6.46
C LYS A 572 1.27 -6.63 5.07
N HIS A 573 0.91 -5.68 4.21
CA HIS A 573 1.50 -5.58 2.87
C HIS A 573 3.00 -5.27 2.94
N ALA A 574 3.41 -4.36 3.84
CA ALA A 574 4.84 -4.08 4.08
C ALA A 574 5.58 -5.34 4.52
N ALA A 575 5.10 -6.04 5.57
CA ALA A 575 5.71 -7.27 6.07
C ALA A 575 5.74 -8.41 5.04
N ASP A 576 4.76 -8.47 4.13
CA ASP A 576 4.73 -9.42 3.03
C ASP A 576 5.72 -9.05 1.90
N GLY A 577 6.33 -7.84 1.94
CA GLY A 577 7.42 -7.39 1.06
C GLY A 577 7.11 -6.17 0.18
N MET A 578 6.05 -5.40 0.44
CA MET A 578 5.69 -4.19 -0.33
C MET A 578 6.51 -2.97 0.08
N ILE A 579 7.82 -3.10 -0.11
CA ILE A 579 8.84 -2.16 0.32
C ILE A 579 9.76 -1.86 -0.86
N MET A 580 10.11 -0.60 -1.03
CA MET A 580 11.21 -0.15 -1.87
C MET A 580 12.00 0.95 -1.18
N HIS A 581 13.07 1.38 -1.81
CA HIS A 581 13.88 2.50 -1.34
C HIS A 581 13.97 3.59 -2.41
N LEU A 582 14.02 4.84 -1.97
CA LEU A 582 14.55 5.98 -2.70
C LEU A 582 15.98 6.24 -2.18
N ALA A 583 16.99 6.04 -3.03
CA ALA A 583 18.39 6.20 -2.64
C ALA A 583 19.08 7.31 -3.43
N TYR A 584 19.83 8.14 -2.72
CA TYR A 584 20.63 9.19 -3.33
C TYR A 584 21.95 8.64 -3.85
N VAL A 585 22.36 9.06 -5.04
CA VAL A 585 23.67 8.71 -5.61
C VAL A 585 24.78 9.12 -4.65
N GLY A 586 25.71 8.20 -4.37
CA GLY A 586 26.84 8.45 -3.47
C GLY A 586 26.52 8.28 -1.99
N VAL A 587 25.29 7.93 -1.60
CA VAL A 587 24.94 7.63 -0.21
C VAL A 587 24.96 6.11 0.02
N GLY A 588 25.66 5.68 1.07
CA GLY A 588 25.75 4.29 1.51
C GLY A 588 25.28 4.10 2.94
N THR A 589 24.93 2.87 3.31
CA THR A 589 24.55 2.53 4.70
C THR A 589 25.59 1.60 5.35
N PRO A 590 26.00 1.85 6.60
CA PRO A 590 26.83 0.93 7.38
C PRO A 590 25.98 -0.15 8.08
N TYR A 591 24.66 -0.04 8.02
CA TYR A 591 23.74 -0.97 8.63
C TYR A 591 23.44 -2.13 7.68
N SER A 592 23.18 -3.31 8.24
CA SER A 592 22.93 -4.53 7.47
C SER A 592 21.55 -5.08 7.76
N ALA A 593 20.82 -5.44 6.70
CA ALA A 593 19.56 -6.18 6.82
C ALA A 593 19.77 -7.65 7.28
N VAL A 594 21.00 -8.19 7.16
CA VAL A 594 21.32 -9.59 7.49
C VAL A 594 21.11 -9.89 8.98
N ASP A 595 21.26 -8.89 9.85
CA ASP A 595 21.10 -9.06 11.29
C ASP A 595 19.65 -8.92 11.77
N MET A 596 18.71 -8.63 10.86
CA MET A 596 17.36 -8.18 11.23
C MET A 596 16.25 -8.60 10.23
N PRO A 597 16.02 -9.90 9.95
CA PRO A 597 14.86 -10.29 9.15
C PRO A 597 13.57 -9.79 9.82
N GLU A 598 12.68 -9.20 9.02
CA GLU A 598 11.28 -8.95 9.38
C GLU A 598 10.50 -10.26 9.54
#